data_AF-A0A0W7TJ84-F1
#
_entry.id   AF-A0A0W7TJ84-F1
#
_cell.length_a   1.000
_cell.length_b   1.000
_cell.length_c   1.000
_cell.angle_alpha   90.00
_cell.angle_beta   90.00
_cell.angle_gamma   90.00
#
_symmetry.space_group_name_H-M   'P 1'
#
loop_
_entity.id
_entity.type
_entity.pdbx_description
1 polymer ?
#
loop_
_entity_poly.entity_id
_entity_poly.type
_entity_poly.pdbx_seq_one_letter_code
_entity_poly.pdbx_strand_id
1 'polypeptide(L)'
;MKRRISFSELPNMAASEIEYAVADIVKNNEARFIRFYNEAGPISLKKHLLEELPGLGKKTMNAILAERESPRGGFKGYEDLSSRLAEYQKIQSFKPEKPVAARIVLEIEDPERRRYLFVQNSQK
;
A
#
# COMPACT_ATOMS: atom_id res chain seq x y z
N MET A 1 9.71 -16.02 25.84
CA MET A 1 9.66 -15.32 24.53
C MET A 1 8.46 -15.86 23.76
N LYS A 2 7.63 -14.99 23.16
CA LYS A 2 6.47 -15.41 22.36
C LYS A 2 6.96 -15.81 20.95
N ARG A 3 6.61 -17.03 20.51
CA ARG A 3 6.95 -17.54 19.16
C ARG A 3 6.27 -16.68 18.10
N ARG A 4 6.88 -16.56 16.92
CA ARG A 4 6.16 -16.06 15.72
C ARG A 4 5.02 -17.02 15.41
N ILE A 5 3.86 -16.48 15.04
CA ILE A 5 2.64 -17.23 14.73
C ILE A 5 2.33 -16.96 13.25
N SER A 6 2.01 -17.99 12.47
CA SER A 6 1.57 -17.80 11.09
C SER A 6 0.11 -17.37 11.04
N PHE A 7 -0.31 -16.71 9.96
CA PHE A 7 -1.70 -16.27 9.82
C PHE A 7 -2.69 -17.43 9.93
N SER A 8 -2.35 -18.61 9.39
CA SER A 8 -3.15 -19.84 9.48
C SER A 8 -3.33 -20.40 10.90
N GLU A 9 -2.50 -19.99 11.86
CA GLU A 9 -2.61 -20.41 13.26
C GLU A 9 -3.53 -19.47 14.08
N LEU A 10 -4.03 -18.39 13.47
CA LEU A 10 -4.87 -17.41 14.15
C LEU A 10 -6.35 -17.85 14.20
N PRO A 11 -7.05 -17.59 15.31
CA PRO A 11 -8.50 -17.67 15.34
C PRO A 11 -9.13 -16.68 14.35
N ASN A 12 -10.27 -17.03 13.75
CA ASN A 12 -10.96 -16.17 12.78
C ASN A 12 -11.23 -14.74 13.29
N MET A 13 -11.55 -14.59 14.58
CA MET A 13 -11.73 -13.28 15.22
C MET A 13 -10.44 -12.44 15.17
N ALA A 14 -9.29 -13.06 15.43
CA ALA A 14 -8.00 -12.38 15.38
C ALA A 14 -7.61 -11.99 13.94
N ALA A 15 -8.03 -12.75 12.93
CA ALA A 15 -7.82 -12.38 11.53
C ALA A 15 -8.56 -11.09 11.16
N SER A 16 -9.83 -10.94 11.56
CA SER A 16 -10.58 -9.70 11.33
C SER A 16 -9.97 -8.50 12.08
N GLU A 17 -9.51 -8.71 13.32
CA GLU A 17 -8.83 -7.65 14.07
C GLU A 17 -7.52 -7.20 13.42
N ILE A 18 -6.81 -8.07 12.70
CA ILE A 18 -5.61 -7.69 11.95
C ILE A 18 -5.94 -6.66 10.87
N GLU A 19 -7.05 -6.83 10.14
CA GLU A 19 -7.43 -5.88 9.10
C GLU A 19 -7.65 -4.47 9.68
N TYR A 20 -8.37 -4.37 10.81
CA TYR A 20 -8.61 -3.11 11.50
C TYR A 20 -7.32 -2.50 12.06
N ALA A 21 -6.52 -3.31 12.77
CA ALA A 21 -5.26 -2.86 13.36
C ALA A 21 -4.28 -2.37 12.29
N VAL A 22 -4.16 -3.08 11.16
CA VAL A 22 -3.31 -2.67 10.04
C VAL A 22 -3.83 -1.36 9.44
N ALA A 23 -5.13 -1.20 9.23
CA ALA A 23 -5.70 0.03 8.71
C ALA A 23 -5.36 1.23 9.61
N ASP A 24 -5.49 1.08 10.93
CA ASP A 24 -5.14 2.13 11.90
C ASP A 24 -3.64 2.43 11.92
N ILE A 25 -2.79 1.41 11.85
CA ILE A 25 -1.33 1.59 11.75
C ILE A 25 -0.99 2.37 10.47
N VAL A 26 -1.58 2.02 9.33
CA VAL A 26 -1.32 2.68 8.05
C VAL A 26 -1.77 4.13 8.06
N LYS A 27 -2.92 4.40 8.66
CA LYS A 27 -3.45 5.75 8.84
C LYS A 27 -2.54 6.61 9.73
N ASN A 28 -2.08 6.05 10.85
CA ASN A 28 -1.25 6.78 11.81
C ASN A 28 0.22 6.94 11.37
N ASN A 29 0.68 6.18 10.37
CA ASN A 29 2.05 6.22 9.87
C ASN A 29 2.12 6.76 8.42
N GLU A 30 1.32 7.77 8.12
CA GLU A 30 1.19 8.37 6.79
C GLU A 30 2.51 8.64 6.07
N ALA A 31 3.47 9.28 6.75
CA ALA A 31 4.76 9.64 6.16
C ALA A 31 5.52 8.43 5.57
N ARG A 32 5.43 7.26 6.23
CA ARG A 32 6.08 6.02 5.77
C ARG A 32 5.51 5.57 4.43
N PHE A 33 4.20 5.66 4.25
CA PHE A 33 3.51 5.13 3.07
C PHE A 33 3.42 6.15 1.94
N ILE A 34 3.39 7.44 2.26
CA ILE A 34 3.60 8.50 1.25
C ILE A 34 4.98 8.40 0.62
N ARG A 35 6.00 8.09 1.42
CA ARG A 35 7.33 7.80 0.89
C ARG A 35 7.31 6.65 -0.12
N PHE A 36 6.55 5.59 0.12
CA PHE A 36 6.38 4.50 -0.85
C PHE A 36 5.76 5.01 -2.17
N TYR A 37 4.72 5.84 -2.14
CA TYR A 37 4.14 6.42 -3.36
C TYR A 37 5.14 7.28 -4.14
N ASN A 38 5.96 8.05 -3.44
CA ASN A 38 6.97 8.91 -4.05
C ASN A 38 8.14 8.10 -4.64
N GLU A 39 8.57 7.03 -3.98
CA GLU A 39 9.78 6.27 -4.34
C GLU A 39 9.51 5.02 -5.18
N ALA A 40 8.25 4.56 -5.28
CA ALA A 40 7.89 3.36 -6.03
C ALA A 40 8.30 3.47 -7.50
N GLY A 41 9.11 2.53 -7.97
CA GLY A 41 9.63 2.50 -9.33
C GLY A 41 9.16 1.31 -10.17
N PRO A 42 9.65 1.19 -11.42
CA PRO A 42 9.42 0.02 -12.25
C PRO A 42 10.10 -1.22 -11.67
N ILE A 43 9.41 -2.36 -11.73
CA ILE A 43 9.94 -3.68 -11.37
C ILE A 43 10.60 -4.33 -12.59
N SER A 44 9.95 -4.18 -13.74
CA SER A 44 10.39 -4.64 -15.04
C SER A 44 9.85 -3.69 -16.10
N LEU A 45 10.24 -3.89 -17.37
CA LEU A 45 9.76 -3.09 -18.51
C LEU A 45 8.22 -3.02 -18.62
N LYS A 46 7.50 -4.00 -18.07
CA LYS A 46 6.04 -4.12 -18.20
C LYS A 46 5.28 -4.00 -16.88
N LYS A 47 5.96 -3.84 -15.74
CA LYS A 47 5.31 -3.91 -14.43
C LYS A 47 5.87 -2.85 -13.47
N HIS A 48 4.98 -2.04 -12.89
CA HIS A 48 5.34 -1.03 -11.91
C HIS A 48 5.06 -1.48 -10.47
N LEU A 49 5.84 -1.00 -9.50
CA LEU A 49 5.70 -1.40 -8.08
C LEU A 49 4.34 -1.01 -7.49
N LEU A 50 3.77 0.10 -7.92
CA LEU A 50 2.42 0.53 -7.50
C LEU A 50 1.32 -0.46 -7.90
N GLU A 51 1.51 -1.26 -8.95
CA GLU A 51 0.54 -2.30 -9.38
C GLU A 51 0.49 -3.48 -8.41
N GLU A 52 1.44 -3.59 -7.48
CA GLU A 52 1.39 -4.60 -6.41
C GLU A 52 0.34 -4.27 -5.35
N LEU A 53 -0.13 -3.03 -5.28
CA LEU A 53 -1.13 -2.64 -4.30
C LEU A 53 -2.53 -3.13 -4.72
N PRO A 54 -3.22 -3.95 -3.91
CA PRO A 54 -4.56 -4.42 -4.22
C PRO A 54 -5.55 -3.27 -4.41
N GLY A 55 -6.40 -3.37 -5.45
CA GLY A 55 -7.38 -2.34 -5.78
C GLY A 55 -6.81 -1.12 -6.51
N LEU A 56 -5.50 -1.05 -6.75
CA LEU A 56 -4.88 0.01 -7.54
C LEU A 56 -4.84 -0.38 -9.03
N GLY A 57 -5.79 0.14 -9.81
CA GLY A 57 -5.84 -0.09 -11.26
C GLY A 57 -4.86 0.76 -12.07
N LYS A 58 -4.61 0.38 -13.32
CA LYS A 58 -3.71 1.11 -14.25
C LYS A 58 -4.03 2.59 -14.39
N LYS A 59 -5.31 2.96 -14.38
CA LYS A 59 -5.77 4.35 -14.44
C LYS A 59 -5.20 5.16 -13.27
N THR A 60 -5.42 4.68 -12.04
CA THR A 60 -4.94 5.33 -10.82
C THR A 60 -3.42 5.32 -10.74
N MET A 61 -2.77 4.22 -11.14
CA MET A 61 -1.31 4.15 -11.22
C MET A 61 -0.74 5.25 -12.12
N ASN A 62 -1.24 5.36 -13.35
CA ASN A 62 -0.77 6.37 -14.30
C ASN A 62 -1.01 7.79 -13.77
N ALA A 63 -2.15 8.03 -13.10
CA ALA A 63 -2.45 9.31 -12.49
C ALA A 63 -1.46 9.65 -11.36
N ILE A 64 -1.12 8.68 -10.49
CA ILE A 64 -0.12 8.87 -9.43
C ILE A 64 1.25 9.21 -10.03
N LEU A 65 1.68 8.50 -11.07
CA LEU A 65 2.96 8.75 -11.73
C LEU A 65 3.00 10.14 -12.38
N ALA A 66 1.95 10.51 -13.10
CA ALA A 66 1.85 11.82 -13.74
C ALA A 66 1.89 12.97 -12.73
N GLU A 67 1.14 12.86 -11.63
CA GLU A 67 1.11 13.89 -10.57
C GLU A 67 2.44 13.98 -9.81
N ARG A 68 3.12 12.84 -9.60
CA ARG A 68 4.44 12.79 -8.98
C ARG A 68 5.52 13.46 -9.84
N GLU A 69 5.46 13.25 -11.16
CA GLU A 69 6.41 13.81 -12.13
C GLU A 69 6.10 15.25 -12.53
N SER A 70 4.97 15.79 -12.06
CA SER A 70 4.59 17.18 -12.26
C SER A 70 5.58 18.15 -11.59
N PRO A 71 5.59 19.44 -11.97
CA PRO A 71 6.42 20.46 -11.32
C PRO A 71 6.16 20.63 -9.82
N ARG A 72 5.03 20.11 -9.29
CA ARG A 72 4.70 20.13 -7.86
C ARG A 72 5.56 19.15 -7.04
N GLY A 73 6.22 18.19 -7.70
CA GLY A 73 7.04 17.16 -7.07
C GLY A 73 6.22 16.13 -6.26
N GLY A 74 6.92 15.41 -5.39
CA GLY A 74 6.32 14.34 -4.57
C GLY A 74 5.16 14.79 -3.68
N PHE A 75 4.35 13.82 -3.26
CA PHE A 75 3.23 14.02 -2.35
C PHE A 75 3.71 14.30 -0.93
N LYS A 76 3.05 15.23 -0.25
CA LYS A 76 3.34 15.57 1.15
C LYS A 76 2.56 14.73 2.16
N GLY A 77 1.42 14.19 1.73
CA GLY A 77 0.45 13.51 2.58
C GLY A 77 -0.64 12.78 1.80
N TYR A 78 -1.47 12.01 2.49
CA TYR A 78 -2.62 11.29 1.92
C TYR A 78 -3.66 12.27 1.37
N GLU A 79 -3.90 13.39 2.06
CA GLU A 79 -4.81 14.44 1.59
C GLU A 79 -4.29 15.10 0.31
N ASP A 80 -3.00 15.41 0.24
CA ASP A 80 -2.34 15.97 -0.96
C ASP A 80 -2.43 14.99 -2.13
N LEU A 81 -2.14 13.71 -1.89
CA LEU A 81 -2.24 12.66 -2.90
C LEU A 81 -3.69 12.51 -3.42
N SER A 82 -4.67 12.39 -2.51
CA SER A 82 -6.08 12.22 -2.87
C SER A 82 -6.62 13.44 -3.63
N SER A 83 -6.32 14.64 -3.17
CA SER A 83 -6.75 15.91 -3.80
C SER A 83 -6.21 16.04 -5.22
N ARG A 84 -4.91 15.77 -5.42
CA ARG A 84 -4.30 15.82 -6.76
C ARG A 84 -4.91 14.81 -7.73
N LEU A 85 -5.18 13.58 -7.26
CA LEU A 85 -5.84 12.58 -8.11
C LEU A 85 -7.29 12.94 -8.44
N ALA A 86 -7.99 13.59 -7.51
CA ALA A 86 -9.32 14.12 -7.73
C ALA A 86 -9.30 15.25 -8.78
N GLU A 87 -8.31 16.15 -8.74
CA GLU A 87 -8.11 17.20 -9.75
C GLU A 87 -7.75 16.63 -11.13
N TYR A 88 -6.78 15.71 -11.18
CA TYR A 88 -6.19 15.23 -12.43
C TYR A 88 -7.13 14.33 -13.24
N GLN A 89 -7.75 13.33 -12.61
CA GLN A 89 -8.55 12.31 -13.30
C GLN A 89 -9.94 12.07 -12.68
N LYS A 90 -10.41 13.00 -11.83
CA LYS A 90 -11.70 12.91 -11.13
C LYS A 90 -11.82 11.64 -10.29
N ILE A 91 -10.71 11.17 -9.72
CA ILE A 91 -10.66 9.98 -8.87
C ILE A 91 -10.97 10.37 -7.42
N GLN A 92 -12.22 10.79 -7.17
CA GLN A 92 -12.63 11.34 -5.87
C GLN A 92 -12.69 10.31 -4.74
N SER A 93 -12.84 9.02 -5.06
CA SER A 93 -12.99 7.95 -4.07
C SER A 93 -11.66 7.27 -3.71
N PHE A 94 -10.51 7.81 -4.15
CA PHE A 94 -9.22 7.19 -3.86
C PHE A 94 -8.76 7.54 -2.44
N LYS A 95 -8.65 6.50 -1.63
CA LYS A 95 -8.12 6.53 -0.26
C LYS A 95 -6.75 5.84 -0.26
N PRO A 96 -5.62 6.58 -0.18
CA PRO A 96 -4.29 5.99 -0.34
C PRO A 96 -3.93 4.96 0.74
N GLU A 97 -4.53 5.06 1.93
CA GLU A 97 -4.31 4.14 3.04
C GLU A 97 -4.86 2.74 2.78
N LYS A 98 -5.98 2.63 2.04
CA LYS A 98 -6.67 1.34 1.79
C LYS A 98 -5.84 0.33 0.99
N PRO A 99 -5.30 0.66 -0.20
CA PRO A 99 -4.56 -0.30 -1.00
C PRO A 99 -3.24 -0.71 -0.34
N VAL A 100 -2.67 0.16 0.50
CA VAL A 100 -1.50 -0.15 1.35
C VAL A 100 -1.89 -1.14 2.45
N ALA A 101 -2.96 -0.88 3.21
CA ALA A 101 -3.42 -1.77 4.27
C ALA A 101 -3.77 -3.17 3.72
N ALA A 102 -4.51 -3.21 2.60
CA ALA A 102 -4.83 -4.46 1.91
C ALA A 102 -3.56 -5.22 1.48
N ARG A 103 -2.51 -4.50 1.03
CA ARG A 103 -1.24 -5.15 0.67
C ARG A 103 -0.53 -5.74 1.89
N ILE A 104 -0.52 -5.04 3.03
CA ILE A 104 0.11 -5.54 4.26
C ILE A 104 -0.60 -6.80 4.76
N VAL A 105 -1.94 -6.79 4.83
CA VAL A 105 -2.72 -7.98 5.22
C VAL A 105 -2.39 -9.14 4.30
N LEU A 106 -2.42 -8.91 2.99
CA LEU A 106 -2.10 -9.91 1.98
C LEU A 106 -0.66 -10.46 2.09
N GLU A 107 0.29 -9.65 2.57
CA GLU A 107 1.68 -10.09 2.87
C GLU A 107 1.78 -10.91 4.16
N ILE A 108 0.90 -10.68 5.12
CA ILE A 108 0.82 -11.48 6.36
C ILE A 108 0.17 -12.85 6.07
N GLU A 109 -0.87 -12.85 5.23
CA GLU A 109 -1.65 -14.04 4.87
C GLU A 109 -0.90 -15.01 3.97
N ASP A 110 -0.16 -14.50 2.99
CA ASP A 110 0.49 -15.29 1.93
C ASP A 110 2.02 -15.32 2.12
N PRO A 111 2.55 -16.30 2.89
CA PRO A 111 3.97 -16.39 3.20
C PRO A 111 4.85 -16.74 1.99
N GLU A 112 4.26 -17.28 0.92
CA GLU A 112 4.96 -17.70 -0.29
C GLU A 112 5.07 -16.57 -1.33
N ARG A 113 4.70 -15.34 -0.97
CA ARG A 113 4.83 -14.19 -1.86
C ARG A 113 6.26 -13.99 -2.32
N ARG A 114 6.38 -13.87 -3.64
CA ARG A 114 7.66 -13.55 -4.31
C ARG A 114 8.25 -12.22 -3.85
N ARG A 115 7.42 -11.27 -3.42
CA ARG A 115 7.89 -9.97 -2.93
C ARG A 115 7.03 -9.42 -1.80
N TYR A 116 7.74 -9.07 -0.74
CA TYR A 116 7.25 -8.31 0.39
C TYR A 116 7.64 -6.84 0.22
N LEU A 117 6.68 -5.94 0.42
CA LEU A 117 6.87 -4.49 0.33
C LEU A 117 6.96 -3.85 1.71
N PHE A 118 6.17 -4.36 2.67
CA PHE A 118 5.94 -3.68 3.93
C PHE A 118 6.26 -4.56 5.15
N VAL A 119 6.13 -5.88 5.01
CA VAL A 119 6.39 -6.86 6.07
C VAL A 119 7.76 -7.52 5.85
N GLN A 120 8.50 -7.79 6.92
CA GLN A 120 9.73 -8.59 6.79
C GLN A 120 9.38 -10.08 6.70
N ASN A 121 9.89 -10.75 5.67
CA ASN A 121 9.74 -12.20 5.57
C ASN A 121 10.45 -12.84 6.77
N SER A 122 9.64 -13.45 7.64
CA SER A 122 10.08 -14.06 8.88
C SER A 122 10.58 -15.50 8.73
N GLN A 123 10.54 -16.04 7.50
CA GLN A 123 10.88 -17.43 7.13
C GLN A 123 12.28 -17.59 6.52
N LYS A 124 13.16 -16.57 6.64
CA LYS A 124 14.59 -16.67 6.29
C LYS A 124 15.46 -16.53 7.52
#